data_AF-A0A1V3WRI3-F1
#
_entry.id   AF-A0A1V3WRI3-F1
#
_cell.length_a   1.000
_cell.length_b   1.000
_cell.length_c   1.000
_cell.angle_alpha   90.00
_cell.angle_beta   90.00
_cell.angle_gamma   90.00
#
_symmetry.space_group_name_H-M   'P 1'
#
loop_
_entity.id
_entity.type
_entity.pdbx_description
1 polymer ?
#
loop_
_entity_poly.entity_id
_entity_poly.type
_entity_poly.pdbx_seq_one_letter_code
_entity_poly.pdbx_strand_id
1 'polypeptide(L)'
;MSFLIVATEALEAAASDVAGIGSVLSEAGAAAAAPTTAVLAAGADEVSAAIATLFSAHGQAYQALSAQAAAFHNQFVQALNVNAGSYAAAEATNAAQSILLDPLNGISQVLTGRPLIGNGVNGAPGTGQSGGAGGWLIGDGGNGGSGQSGVSGGQGGNGGAAGLFGNGGLGGGGGSGSINNGGNGGSGGTGGLLYGTGGAGARADSAPPTGNRRQRRQRWTDRQRRRRRRRRCGQRRAAVRRRERRPGRGRWLAPRQRRRWRRRRAGRRRSRWVRGNGGNAGLFGGTGGTGGPAEAPWRASAGPAVRVATPGCSARAVAVASAGWDLPAADSAGPAATAVAAA
;
A
#
# COMPACT_ATOMS: atom_id res chain seq x y z
N MET A 1 3.43 -11.40 5.01
CA MET A 1 2.82 -11.72 3.69
C MET A 1 1.31 -11.74 3.88
N SER A 2 0.51 -11.58 2.84
CA SER A 2 -0.94 -11.81 2.90
C SER A 2 -1.22 -13.29 2.67
N PHE A 3 -1.81 -13.95 3.65
CA PHE A 3 -2.37 -15.29 3.47
C PHE A 3 -3.80 -15.16 2.93
N LEU A 4 -4.15 -15.98 1.96
CA LEU A 4 -5.54 -16.21 1.56
C LEU A 4 -6.04 -17.44 2.33
N ILE A 5 -7.22 -17.33 2.92
CA ILE A 5 -7.94 -18.43 3.56
C ILE A 5 -9.27 -18.52 2.83
N VAL A 6 -9.64 -19.70 2.37
CA VAL A 6 -10.85 -19.94 1.58
C VAL A 6 -11.66 -21.03 2.29
N ALA A 7 -12.92 -20.75 2.60
CA ALA A 7 -13.84 -21.77 3.09
C ALA A 7 -14.40 -22.54 1.89
N THR A 8 -13.77 -23.66 1.53
CA THR A 8 -14.13 -24.51 0.38
C THR A 8 -15.56 -25.01 0.47
N GLU A 9 -16.02 -25.35 1.67
CA GLU A 9 -17.34 -25.91 1.96
C GLU A 9 -18.44 -24.87 1.72
N ALA A 10 -18.17 -23.60 2.04
CA ALA A 10 -19.08 -22.49 1.76
C ALA A 10 -19.15 -22.16 0.26
N LEU A 11 -18.07 -22.44 -0.49
CA LEU A 11 -18.00 -22.30 -1.94
C LEU A 11 -18.81 -23.40 -2.66
N GLU A 12 -18.73 -24.64 -2.18
CA GLU A 12 -19.54 -25.76 -2.67
C GLU A 12 -21.02 -25.59 -2.33
N ALA A 13 -21.35 -25.15 -1.10
CA ALA A 13 -22.72 -24.80 -0.72
C ALA A 13 -23.32 -23.71 -1.63
N ALA A 14 -22.57 -22.62 -1.86
CA ALA A 14 -23.00 -21.56 -2.77
C ALA A 14 -23.17 -22.05 -4.23
N ALA A 15 -22.35 -22.99 -4.69
CA ALA A 15 -22.52 -23.60 -6.01
C ALA A 15 -23.80 -24.45 -6.11
N SER A 16 -24.16 -25.17 -5.04
CA SER A 16 -25.43 -25.90 -4.94
C SER A 16 -26.63 -24.96 -4.93
N ASP A 17 -26.60 -23.88 -4.13
CA ASP A 17 -27.68 -22.88 -4.06
C ASP A 17 -27.90 -22.21 -5.43
N VAL A 18 -26.82 -21.82 -6.12
CA VAL A 18 -26.90 -21.23 -7.47
C VAL A 18 -27.48 -22.23 -8.47
N ALA A 19 -27.09 -23.51 -8.43
CA ALA A 19 -27.67 -24.54 -9.29
C ALA A 19 -29.17 -24.74 -9.04
N GLY A 20 -29.60 -24.69 -7.77
CA GLY A 20 -31.02 -24.71 -7.40
C GLY A 20 -31.80 -23.53 -8.00
N ILE A 21 -31.25 -22.32 -7.93
CA ILE A 21 -31.81 -21.13 -8.58
C ILE A 21 -31.93 -21.33 -10.10
N GLY A 22 -30.90 -21.90 -10.76
CA GLY A 22 -30.94 -22.22 -12.19
C GLY A 22 -32.04 -23.21 -12.57
N SER A 23 -32.28 -24.22 -11.73
CA SER A 23 -33.37 -25.18 -11.91
C SER A 23 -34.75 -24.50 -11.82
N VAL A 24 -34.99 -23.70 -10.76
CA VAL A 24 -36.25 -22.97 -10.57
C VAL A 24 -36.52 -21.97 -11.72
N LEU A 25 -35.50 -21.26 -12.21
CA LEU A 25 -35.65 -20.38 -13.38
C LEU A 25 -35.99 -21.16 -14.66
N SER A 26 -35.42 -22.36 -14.84
CA SER A 26 -35.69 -23.20 -16.00
C SER A 26 -37.12 -23.75 -15.98
N GLU A 27 -37.61 -24.19 -14.82
CA GLU A 27 -38.98 -24.65 -14.61
C GLU A 27 -40.00 -23.50 -14.81
N ALA A 28 -39.75 -22.33 -14.22
CA ALA A 28 -40.59 -21.15 -14.41
C ALA A 28 -40.60 -20.68 -15.88
N GLY A 29 -39.44 -20.74 -16.57
CA GLY A 29 -39.33 -20.43 -18.00
C GLY A 29 -40.14 -21.39 -18.86
N ALA A 30 -40.12 -22.69 -18.56
CA ALA A 30 -40.94 -23.69 -19.26
C ALA A 30 -42.43 -23.50 -19.00
N ALA A 31 -42.85 -23.25 -17.75
CA ALA A 31 -44.24 -22.97 -17.40
C ALA A 31 -44.78 -21.70 -18.09
N ALA A 32 -43.93 -20.67 -18.25
CA ALA A 32 -44.28 -19.44 -18.96
C ALA A 32 -44.27 -19.58 -20.50
N ALA A 33 -43.72 -20.66 -21.08
CA ALA A 33 -43.52 -20.77 -22.53
C ALA A 33 -44.83 -20.76 -23.33
N ALA A 34 -45.77 -21.66 -23.00
CA ALA A 34 -47.06 -21.72 -23.70
C ALA A 34 -47.87 -20.41 -23.61
N PRO A 35 -48.16 -19.83 -22.42
CA PRO A 35 -48.97 -18.62 -22.32
C PRO A 35 -48.33 -17.35 -22.90
N THR A 36 -47.01 -17.34 -23.15
CA THR A 36 -46.31 -16.19 -23.78
C THR A 36 -46.05 -16.35 -25.28
N THR A 37 -46.17 -17.56 -25.84
CA THR A 37 -45.88 -17.85 -27.27
C THR A 37 -47.10 -18.22 -28.09
N ALA A 38 -48.23 -18.54 -27.46
CA ALA A 38 -49.51 -18.85 -28.10
C ALA A 38 -50.58 -17.77 -27.79
N VAL A 39 -50.20 -16.49 -27.93
CA VAL A 39 -51.12 -15.37 -27.64
C VAL A 39 -52.18 -15.29 -28.75
N LEU A 40 -53.45 -15.36 -28.38
CA LEU A 40 -54.58 -15.24 -29.30
C LEU A 40 -54.97 -13.78 -29.51
N ALA A 41 -55.51 -13.46 -30.69
CA ALA A 41 -56.07 -12.14 -30.98
C ALA A 41 -57.35 -11.90 -30.18
N ALA A 42 -57.48 -10.71 -29.58
CA ALA A 42 -58.65 -10.34 -28.76
C ALA A 42 -59.89 -10.00 -29.60
N GLY A 43 -59.70 -9.65 -30.87
CA GLY A 43 -60.72 -9.37 -31.87
C GLY A 43 -60.32 -9.94 -33.23
N ALA A 44 -61.26 -9.92 -34.19
CA ALA A 44 -61.05 -10.39 -35.56
C ALA A 44 -60.39 -9.33 -36.47
N ASP A 45 -60.00 -8.19 -35.93
CA ASP A 45 -59.37 -7.07 -36.64
C ASP A 45 -57.85 -7.26 -36.78
N GLU A 46 -57.28 -6.59 -37.79
CA GLU A 46 -55.86 -6.70 -38.14
C GLU A 46 -54.93 -6.16 -37.04
N VAL A 47 -55.40 -5.24 -36.19
CA VAL A 47 -54.61 -4.66 -35.09
C VAL A 47 -54.49 -5.68 -33.94
N SER A 48 -55.60 -6.32 -33.54
CA SER A 48 -55.60 -7.44 -32.60
C SER A 48 -54.70 -8.58 -33.07
N ALA A 49 -54.77 -8.94 -34.36
CA ALA A 49 -53.92 -9.98 -34.95
C ALA A 49 -52.43 -9.59 -34.94
N ALA A 50 -52.09 -8.35 -35.29
CA ALA A 50 -50.72 -7.85 -35.26
C ALA A 50 -50.14 -7.80 -33.82
N ILE A 51 -50.94 -7.38 -32.84
CA ILE A 51 -50.54 -7.35 -31.42
C ILE A 51 -50.28 -8.77 -30.88
N ALA A 52 -51.18 -9.72 -31.15
CA ALA A 52 -51.01 -11.12 -30.76
C ALA A 52 -49.75 -11.75 -31.39
N THR A 53 -49.49 -11.42 -32.66
CA THR A 53 -48.27 -11.85 -33.38
C THR A 53 -47.01 -11.27 -32.75
N LEU A 54 -47.02 -9.97 -32.40
CA LEU A 54 -45.89 -9.28 -31.77
C LEU A 54 -45.52 -9.89 -30.41
N PHE A 55 -46.51 -10.12 -29.54
CA PHE A 55 -46.26 -10.74 -28.23
C PHE A 55 -45.78 -12.19 -28.35
N SER A 56 -46.39 -12.98 -29.26
CA SER A 56 -45.97 -14.37 -29.50
C SER A 56 -44.52 -14.45 -30.00
N ALA A 57 -44.13 -13.56 -30.93
CA ALA A 57 -42.75 -13.46 -31.41
C ALA A 57 -41.78 -12.99 -30.32
N HIS A 58 -42.20 -12.06 -29.44
CA HIS A 58 -41.40 -11.64 -28.29
C HIS A 58 -41.20 -12.79 -27.29
N GLY A 59 -42.23 -13.58 -27.01
CA GLY A 59 -42.14 -14.79 -26.19
C GLY A 59 -41.14 -15.80 -26.76
N GLN A 60 -41.17 -16.05 -28.07
CA GLN A 60 -40.23 -16.96 -28.74
C GLN A 60 -38.79 -16.43 -28.65
N ALA A 61 -38.57 -15.14 -28.86
CA ALA A 61 -37.25 -14.52 -28.71
C ALA A 61 -36.73 -14.58 -27.26
N TYR A 62 -37.62 -14.39 -26.27
CA TYR A 62 -37.30 -14.53 -24.85
C TYR A 62 -36.89 -15.98 -24.50
N GLN A 63 -37.62 -16.99 -25.00
CA GLN A 63 -37.28 -18.40 -24.77
C GLN A 63 -35.96 -18.81 -25.45
N ALA A 64 -35.66 -18.28 -26.63
CA ALA A 64 -34.36 -18.49 -27.29
C ALA A 64 -33.19 -17.86 -26.51
N LEU A 65 -33.43 -16.75 -25.79
CA LEU A 65 -32.45 -16.09 -24.92
C LEU A 65 -32.32 -16.78 -23.56
N SER A 66 -33.42 -17.26 -22.95
CA SER A 66 -33.41 -17.96 -21.67
C SER A 66 -32.62 -19.28 -21.76
N ALA A 67 -32.74 -20.00 -22.87
CA ALA A 67 -31.92 -21.19 -23.14
C ALA A 67 -30.41 -20.90 -23.19
N GLN A 68 -30.01 -19.76 -23.78
CA GLN A 68 -28.60 -19.32 -23.79
C GLN A 68 -28.13 -18.91 -22.39
N ALA A 69 -28.98 -18.23 -21.62
CA ALA A 69 -28.69 -17.86 -20.23
C ALA A 69 -28.54 -19.10 -19.33
N ALA A 70 -29.37 -20.14 -19.51
CA ALA A 70 -29.26 -21.42 -18.81
C ALA A 70 -27.95 -22.16 -19.16
N ALA A 71 -27.54 -22.15 -20.43
CA ALA A 71 -26.26 -22.74 -20.84
C ALA A 71 -25.05 -22.01 -20.20
N PHE A 72 -25.08 -20.68 -20.15
CA PHE A 72 -24.07 -19.88 -19.44
C PHE A 72 -24.09 -20.14 -17.92
N HIS A 73 -25.27 -20.23 -17.31
CA HIS A 73 -25.43 -20.53 -15.88
C HIS A 73 -24.81 -21.88 -15.52
N ASN A 74 -25.04 -22.92 -16.33
CA ASN A 74 -24.44 -24.23 -16.12
C ASN A 74 -22.91 -24.20 -16.21
N GLN A 75 -22.35 -23.43 -17.15
CA GLN A 75 -20.90 -23.20 -17.26
C GLN A 75 -20.35 -22.44 -16.03
N PHE A 76 -21.10 -21.45 -15.51
CA PHE A 76 -20.72 -20.72 -14.30
C PHE A 76 -20.68 -21.64 -13.06
N VAL A 77 -21.70 -22.46 -12.83
CA VAL A 77 -21.74 -23.44 -11.74
C VAL A 77 -20.61 -24.47 -11.88
N GLN A 78 -20.37 -24.98 -13.10
CA GLN A 78 -19.26 -25.90 -13.36
C GLN A 78 -17.90 -25.26 -13.06
N ALA A 79 -17.68 -24.02 -13.48
CA ALA A 79 -16.46 -23.28 -13.17
C ALA A 79 -16.28 -23.03 -11.67
N LEU A 80 -17.37 -22.74 -10.94
CA LEU A 80 -17.32 -22.51 -9.49
C LEU A 80 -16.87 -23.77 -8.74
N ASN A 81 -17.44 -24.93 -9.07
CA ASN A 81 -17.05 -26.22 -8.51
C ASN A 81 -15.59 -26.60 -8.83
N VAL A 82 -15.13 -26.36 -10.07
CA VAL A 82 -13.72 -26.60 -10.46
C VAL A 82 -12.75 -25.70 -9.67
N ASN A 83 -13.13 -24.46 -9.39
CA ASN A 83 -12.32 -23.57 -8.55
C ASN A 83 -12.30 -24.03 -7.08
N ALA A 84 -13.44 -24.44 -6.50
CA ALA A 84 -13.51 -24.98 -5.14
C ALA A 84 -12.56 -26.18 -4.95
N GLY A 85 -12.65 -27.18 -5.83
CA GLY A 85 -11.74 -28.34 -5.82
C GLY A 85 -10.26 -27.97 -6.04
N SER A 86 -9.98 -26.89 -6.78
CA SER A 86 -8.61 -26.37 -6.97
C SER A 86 -8.03 -25.77 -5.69
N TYR A 87 -8.85 -25.09 -4.86
CA TYR A 87 -8.40 -24.61 -3.55
C TYR A 87 -8.16 -25.78 -2.58
N ALA A 88 -9.07 -26.76 -2.50
CA ALA A 88 -8.90 -27.95 -1.67
C ALA A 88 -7.63 -28.75 -2.03
N ALA A 89 -7.37 -28.92 -3.33
CA ALA A 89 -6.15 -29.58 -3.81
C ALA A 89 -4.86 -28.81 -3.47
N ALA A 90 -4.91 -27.47 -3.47
CA ALA A 90 -3.77 -26.64 -3.07
C ALA A 90 -3.48 -26.76 -1.57
N GLU A 91 -4.50 -26.75 -0.71
CA GLU A 91 -4.33 -26.95 0.74
C GLU A 91 -3.81 -28.36 1.06
N ALA A 92 -4.37 -29.40 0.43
CA ALA A 92 -3.86 -30.77 0.55
C ALA A 92 -2.39 -30.90 0.10
N THR A 93 -1.99 -30.22 -0.97
CA THR A 93 -0.59 -30.20 -1.46
C THR A 93 0.35 -29.47 -0.49
N ASN A 94 -0.12 -28.43 0.20
CA ASN A 94 0.66 -27.74 1.22
C ASN A 94 0.80 -28.60 2.49
N ALA A 95 -0.27 -29.25 2.95
CA ALA A 95 -0.24 -30.17 4.08
C ALA A 95 0.63 -31.42 3.83
N ALA A 96 0.62 -31.95 2.60
CA ALA A 96 1.49 -33.08 2.22
C ALA A 96 2.99 -32.74 2.33
N GLN A 97 3.38 -31.48 2.10
CA GLN A 97 4.78 -31.05 2.23
C GLN A 97 5.27 -31.05 3.68
N SER A 98 4.47 -30.58 4.65
CA SER A 98 4.84 -30.69 6.07
C SER A 98 4.87 -32.14 6.55
N ILE A 99 3.90 -32.97 6.13
CA ILE A 99 3.83 -34.41 6.45
C ILE A 99 5.11 -35.16 6.02
N LEU A 100 5.78 -34.74 4.94
CA LEU A 100 7.05 -35.34 4.51
C LEU A 100 8.29 -34.73 5.19
N LEU A 101 8.27 -33.44 5.52
CA LEU A 101 9.42 -32.74 6.10
C LEU A 101 9.56 -32.94 7.61
N ASP A 102 8.44 -32.98 8.34
CA ASP A 102 8.45 -33.08 9.82
C ASP A 102 9.03 -34.40 10.34
N PRO A 103 8.75 -35.59 9.76
CA PRO A 103 9.39 -36.84 10.17
C PRO A 103 10.90 -36.85 9.90
N LEU A 104 11.34 -36.32 8.76
CA LEU A 104 12.76 -36.22 8.40
C LEU A 104 13.51 -35.27 9.34
N ASN A 105 12.89 -34.14 9.68
CA ASN A 105 13.38 -33.22 10.70
C ASN A 105 13.42 -33.86 12.09
N GLY A 106 12.39 -34.63 12.47
CA GLY A 106 12.35 -35.38 13.73
C GLY A 106 13.49 -36.40 13.85
N ILE A 107 13.72 -37.20 12.80
CA ILE A 107 14.85 -38.15 12.73
C ILE A 107 16.18 -37.41 12.87
N SER A 108 16.39 -36.31 12.15
CA SER A 108 17.60 -35.50 12.25
C SER A 108 17.77 -34.90 13.66
N GLN A 109 16.69 -34.40 14.27
CA GLN A 109 16.69 -33.83 15.62
C GLN A 109 17.05 -34.86 16.69
N VAL A 110 16.56 -36.10 16.57
CA VAL A 110 16.90 -37.21 17.48
C VAL A 110 18.36 -37.65 17.30
N LEU A 111 18.84 -37.79 16.06
CA LEU A 111 20.18 -38.29 15.78
C LEU A 111 21.31 -37.25 15.96
N THR A 112 21.00 -35.96 15.89
CA THR A 112 22.03 -34.89 15.80
C THR A 112 21.76 -33.65 16.67
N GLY A 113 20.61 -33.58 17.35
CA GLY A 113 20.23 -32.43 18.17
C GLY A 113 19.81 -31.17 17.40
N ARG A 114 19.74 -31.21 16.07
CA ARG A 114 19.27 -30.12 15.19
C ARG A 114 18.38 -30.68 14.07
N PRO A 115 17.43 -29.89 13.51
CA PRO A 115 16.64 -30.33 12.36
C PRO A 115 17.50 -30.39 11.09
N LEU A 116 16.99 -31.04 10.04
CA LEU A 116 17.66 -31.09 8.74
C LEU A 116 17.40 -29.80 7.94
N ILE A 117 16.16 -29.31 7.98
CA ILE A 117 15.70 -28.09 7.31
C ILE A 117 14.83 -27.29 8.29
N GLY A 118 15.18 -26.02 8.54
CA GLY A 118 14.42 -25.12 9.40
C GLY A 118 15.28 -24.01 10.00
N ASN A 119 14.69 -22.85 10.29
CA ASN A 119 15.41 -21.74 10.90
C ASN A 119 15.55 -21.94 12.42
N GLY A 120 16.65 -21.45 12.99
CA GLY A 120 16.92 -21.51 14.41
C GLY A 120 15.97 -20.65 15.24
N VAL A 121 15.58 -21.12 16.42
CA VAL A 121 14.66 -20.40 17.32
C VAL A 121 15.31 -19.11 17.81
N ASN A 122 14.62 -17.98 17.68
CA ASN A 122 15.09 -16.69 18.21
C ASN A 122 15.10 -16.72 19.75
N GLY A 123 16.17 -16.20 20.37
CA GLY A 123 16.23 -16.01 21.81
C GLY A 123 15.20 -14.96 22.29
N ALA A 124 14.60 -15.19 23.46
CA ALA A 124 13.51 -14.33 23.93
C ALA A 124 13.99 -12.88 24.22
N PRO A 125 13.31 -11.82 23.73
CA PRO A 125 13.65 -10.43 24.06
C PRO A 125 13.61 -10.18 25.57
N GLY A 126 14.59 -9.42 26.08
CA GLY A 126 14.70 -9.15 27.51
C GLY A 126 15.09 -10.38 28.34
N THR A 127 15.94 -11.26 27.80
CA THR A 127 16.50 -12.42 28.54
C THR A 127 18.00 -12.62 28.35
N GLY A 128 18.61 -12.08 27.29
CA GLY A 128 19.99 -12.41 26.91
C GLY A 128 20.20 -13.83 26.36
N GLN A 129 19.14 -14.59 26.09
CA GLN A 129 19.24 -15.92 25.48
C GLN A 129 19.85 -15.82 24.08
N SER A 130 20.86 -16.64 23.79
CA SER A 130 21.35 -16.82 22.42
C SER A 130 20.28 -17.47 21.55
N GLY A 131 20.26 -17.13 20.26
CA GLY A 131 19.42 -17.82 19.28
C GLY A 131 19.93 -19.22 18.99
N GLY A 132 19.01 -20.15 18.75
CA GLY A 132 19.32 -21.52 18.35
C GLY A 132 19.97 -21.58 16.97
N ALA A 133 20.75 -22.63 16.72
CA ALA A 133 21.31 -22.88 15.39
C ALA A 133 20.21 -23.29 14.40
N GLY A 134 20.38 -22.93 13.12
CA GLY A 134 19.52 -23.40 12.03
C GLY A 134 19.71 -24.89 11.74
N GLY A 135 18.88 -25.44 10.86
CA GLY A 135 18.97 -26.82 10.39
C GLY A 135 20.26 -27.11 9.61
N TRP A 136 20.63 -28.38 9.50
CA TRP A 136 21.91 -28.78 8.92
C TRP A 136 22.06 -28.47 7.43
N LEU A 137 21.02 -28.68 6.62
CA LEU A 137 21.07 -28.40 5.19
C LEU A 137 20.64 -26.98 4.89
N ILE A 138 19.42 -26.60 5.30
CA ILE A 138 18.84 -25.28 4.99
C ILE A 138 18.28 -24.68 6.29
N GLY A 139 18.78 -23.51 6.67
CA GLY A 139 18.26 -22.78 7.82
C GLY A 139 19.12 -21.58 8.20
N ASP A 140 18.49 -20.42 8.31
CA ASP A 140 19.09 -19.27 9.00
C ASP A 140 19.23 -19.58 10.50
N GLY A 141 20.27 -19.08 11.14
CA GLY A 141 20.41 -19.12 12.60
C GLY A 141 19.45 -18.13 13.28
N GLY A 142 18.96 -18.50 14.47
CA GLY A 142 18.06 -17.65 15.25
C GLY A 142 18.76 -16.39 15.75
N ASN A 143 18.04 -15.26 15.79
CA ASN A 143 18.56 -14.03 16.39
C ASN A 143 18.71 -14.19 17.91
N GLY A 144 19.75 -13.58 18.48
CA GLY A 144 19.91 -13.47 19.93
C GLY A 144 18.86 -12.56 20.56
N GLY A 145 18.32 -12.97 21.71
CA GLY A 145 17.41 -12.17 22.51
C GLY A 145 18.13 -10.97 23.13
N SER A 146 17.46 -9.82 23.20
CA SER A 146 18.02 -8.65 23.87
C SER A 146 18.21 -8.91 25.38
N GLY A 147 19.16 -8.21 26.00
CA GLY A 147 19.42 -8.28 27.43
C GLY A 147 18.34 -7.61 28.27
N GLN A 148 18.25 -8.01 29.55
CA GLN A 148 17.30 -7.41 30.51
C GLN A 148 17.65 -5.95 30.82
N SER A 149 16.65 -5.08 30.90
CA SER A 149 16.82 -3.75 31.51
C SER A 149 16.99 -3.86 33.01
N GLY A 150 17.89 -3.08 33.62
CA GLY A 150 18.15 -3.17 35.07
C GLY A 150 19.16 -2.13 35.58
N VAL A 151 19.74 -2.38 36.75
CA VAL A 151 20.74 -1.47 37.36
C VAL A 151 21.98 -1.31 36.48
N SER A 152 22.50 -2.44 35.97
CA SER A 152 23.68 -2.51 35.08
C SER A 152 23.34 -2.96 33.65
N GLY A 153 22.11 -3.43 33.42
CA GLY A 153 21.70 -4.08 32.17
C GLY A 153 22.24 -5.52 32.03
N GLY A 154 21.43 -6.42 31.49
CA GLY A 154 21.83 -7.77 31.10
C GLY A 154 22.55 -7.77 29.75
N GLN A 155 23.40 -8.75 29.51
CA GLN A 155 24.01 -8.96 28.19
C GLN A 155 22.94 -9.42 27.18
N GLY A 156 23.11 -9.04 25.91
CA GLY A 156 22.32 -9.58 24.80
C GLY A 156 22.89 -10.91 24.32
N GLY A 157 22.01 -11.83 23.93
CA GLY A 157 22.41 -13.17 23.50
C GLY A 157 23.12 -13.18 22.14
N ASN A 158 23.91 -14.22 21.88
CA ASN A 158 24.54 -14.38 20.57
C ASN A 158 23.53 -14.84 19.52
N GLY A 159 23.75 -14.48 18.26
CA GLY A 159 23.03 -15.09 17.14
C GLY A 159 23.47 -16.54 16.90
N GLY A 160 22.52 -17.39 16.51
CA GLY A 160 22.78 -18.79 16.19
C GLY A 160 23.50 -18.97 14.86
N ALA A 161 24.23 -20.07 14.72
CA ALA A 161 24.88 -20.47 13.46
C ALA A 161 23.87 -21.05 12.46
N ALA A 162 24.10 -20.83 11.17
CA ALA A 162 23.40 -21.54 10.09
C ALA A 162 23.93 -22.97 9.89
N GLY A 163 23.40 -23.67 8.89
CA GLY A 163 23.87 -24.98 8.42
C GLY A 163 24.78 -24.91 7.18
N LEU A 164 24.45 -25.71 6.16
CA LEU A 164 25.11 -25.72 4.87
C LEU A 164 24.70 -24.50 4.02
N PHE A 165 23.41 -24.16 4.02
CA PHE A 165 22.81 -22.99 3.39
C PHE A 165 21.99 -22.18 4.41
N GLY A 166 22.26 -20.89 4.56
CA GLY A 166 21.52 -19.99 5.45
C GLY A 166 22.37 -18.87 6.05
N ASN A 167 21.76 -17.83 6.58
CA ASN A 167 22.46 -16.70 7.19
C ASN A 167 22.60 -16.91 8.72
N GLY A 168 23.70 -16.43 9.31
CA GLY A 168 23.87 -16.43 10.75
C GLY A 168 22.91 -15.44 11.41
N GLY A 169 22.36 -15.81 12.56
CA GLY A 169 21.44 -14.95 13.31
C GLY A 169 22.12 -13.66 13.78
N LEU A 170 21.35 -12.57 13.88
CA LEU A 170 21.84 -11.32 14.46
C LEU A 170 22.09 -11.48 15.96
N GLY A 171 23.09 -10.76 16.49
CA GLY A 171 23.27 -10.64 17.93
C GLY A 171 22.12 -9.87 18.59
N GLY A 172 21.81 -10.19 19.84
CA GLY A 172 20.83 -9.47 20.65
C GLY A 172 21.42 -8.18 21.22
N GLY A 173 20.66 -7.09 21.20
CA GLY A 173 21.06 -5.82 21.83
C GLY A 173 21.25 -5.98 23.34
N GLY A 174 22.29 -5.37 23.89
CA GLY A 174 22.51 -5.38 25.34
C GLY A 174 21.42 -4.57 26.06
N GLY A 175 21.03 -4.99 27.26
CA GLY A 175 19.92 -4.38 27.99
C GLY A 175 20.29 -3.03 28.61
N SER A 176 19.34 -2.09 28.63
CA SER A 176 19.52 -0.75 29.20
C SER A 176 19.85 -0.78 30.71
N GLY A 177 20.98 -0.19 31.08
CA GLY A 177 21.44 -0.05 32.47
C GLY A 177 21.17 1.34 33.04
N SER A 178 20.66 1.38 34.27
CA SER A 178 20.20 2.63 34.90
C SER A 178 21.30 3.47 35.56
N ILE A 179 22.46 2.90 35.91
CA ILE A 179 23.47 3.60 36.74
C ILE A 179 24.84 3.76 36.06
N ASN A 180 25.44 2.70 35.50
CA ASN A 180 26.75 2.80 34.81
C ASN A 180 26.83 1.85 33.61
N ASN A 181 26.59 2.38 32.40
CA ASN A 181 26.40 1.64 31.14
C ASN A 181 25.25 0.62 31.17
N GLY A 182 24.73 0.27 29.99
CA GLY A 182 23.94 -0.95 29.80
C GLY A 182 24.83 -2.14 29.45
N GLY A 183 24.23 -3.32 29.39
CA GLY A 183 24.92 -4.56 29.07
C GLY A 183 25.50 -4.58 27.66
N ASN A 184 26.44 -5.49 27.42
CA ASN A 184 27.03 -5.68 26.10
C ASN A 184 26.01 -6.31 25.13
N GLY A 185 26.05 -5.91 23.86
CA GLY A 185 25.35 -6.64 22.80
C GLY A 185 26.06 -7.95 22.47
N GLY A 186 25.29 -8.96 22.06
CA GLY A 186 25.81 -10.26 21.67
C GLY A 186 26.46 -10.25 20.28
N SER A 187 27.33 -11.23 20.04
CA SER A 187 27.91 -11.50 18.73
C SER A 187 26.85 -12.01 17.75
N GLY A 188 27.04 -11.75 16.45
CA GLY A 188 26.25 -12.42 15.42
C GLY A 188 26.74 -13.85 15.17
N GLY A 189 25.85 -14.71 14.68
CA GLY A 189 26.16 -16.10 14.35
C GLY A 189 26.87 -16.26 13.01
N THR A 190 27.46 -17.43 12.77
CA THR A 190 28.13 -17.76 11.51
C THR A 190 27.13 -18.04 10.39
N GLY A 191 27.43 -17.56 9.19
CA GLY A 191 26.70 -17.92 7.96
C GLY A 191 26.94 -19.37 7.54
N GLY A 192 26.16 -19.81 6.55
CA GLY A 192 26.18 -21.18 6.07
C GLY A 192 27.46 -21.54 5.33
N LEU A 193 27.86 -22.81 5.43
CA LEU A 193 29.16 -23.29 4.94
C LEU A 193 29.35 -23.13 3.42
N LEU A 194 28.28 -23.26 2.63
CA LEU A 194 28.31 -23.08 1.17
C LEU A 194 27.68 -21.77 0.71
N TYR A 195 26.67 -21.26 1.44
CA TYR A 195 26.02 -19.99 1.11
C TYR A 195 25.32 -19.35 2.30
N GLY A 196 25.41 -18.02 2.36
CA GLY A 196 24.74 -17.17 3.35
C GLY A 196 25.73 -16.32 4.13
N THR A 197 25.27 -15.20 4.67
CA THR A 197 26.13 -14.22 5.35
C THR A 197 26.19 -14.46 6.86
N GLY A 198 27.30 -14.09 7.50
CA GLY A 198 27.37 -14.04 8.96
C GLY A 198 26.47 -12.93 9.51
N GLY A 199 25.80 -13.21 10.63
CA GLY A 199 24.94 -12.23 11.29
C GLY A 199 25.75 -11.06 11.85
N ALA A 200 25.15 -9.87 11.89
CA ALA A 200 25.76 -8.73 12.55
C ALA A 200 25.64 -8.85 14.08
N GLY A 201 26.74 -8.63 14.80
CA GLY A 201 26.71 -8.43 16.25
C GLY A 201 26.02 -7.11 16.62
N ALA A 202 25.35 -7.10 17.78
CA ALA A 202 24.65 -5.93 18.26
C ALA A 202 25.54 -5.00 19.10
N ARG A 203 25.05 -3.79 19.34
CA ARG A 203 25.72 -2.81 20.20
C ARG A 203 25.26 -2.97 21.65
N ALA A 204 26.12 -2.53 22.57
CA ALA A 204 25.73 -2.29 23.96
C ALA A 204 24.77 -1.09 24.04
N ASP A 205 23.81 -1.15 24.97
CA ASP A 205 22.97 0.00 25.33
C ASP A 205 23.79 1.03 26.13
N SER A 206 24.65 1.75 25.42
CA SER A 206 25.35 2.91 25.96
C SER A 206 24.34 3.98 26.40
N ALA A 207 24.14 4.08 27.72
CA ALA A 207 23.23 5.04 28.34
C ALA A 207 23.47 6.46 27.78
N PRO A 208 22.40 7.23 27.49
CA PRO A 208 22.53 8.48 26.74
C PRO A 208 23.49 9.44 27.44
N PRO A 209 24.60 9.87 26.80
CA PRO A 209 25.73 10.50 27.48
C PRO A 209 25.27 11.74 28.24
N THR A 210 25.39 11.69 29.57
CA THR A 210 24.67 12.55 30.53
C THR A 210 24.79 14.03 30.13
N GLY A 211 23.64 14.58 29.72
CA GLY A 211 23.57 15.52 28.59
C GLY A 211 24.62 16.64 28.59
N ASN A 212 25.69 16.46 27.79
CA ASN A 212 26.84 17.38 27.72
C ASN A 212 26.39 18.86 27.70
N ARG A 213 26.67 19.57 28.79
CA ARG A 213 26.24 20.96 29.03
C ARG A 213 26.66 21.91 27.90
N ARG A 214 27.76 21.61 27.19
CA ARG A 214 28.25 22.39 26.02
C ARG A 214 27.27 22.30 24.83
N GLN A 215 26.77 21.12 24.50
CA GLN A 215 25.81 20.93 23.39
C GLN A 215 24.46 21.60 23.67
N ARG A 216 23.97 21.53 24.92
CA ARG A 216 22.73 22.23 25.32
C ARG A 216 22.88 23.76 25.19
N ARG A 217 24.03 24.32 25.60
CA ARG A 217 24.36 25.75 25.38
C ARG A 217 24.39 26.13 23.89
N GLN A 218 25.03 25.33 23.04
CA GLN A 218 25.09 25.56 21.59
C GLN A 218 23.69 25.57 20.93
N ARG A 219 22.83 24.58 21.22
CA ARG A 219 21.46 24.55 20.68
C ARG A 219 20.61 25.76 21.15
N TRP A 220 20.88 26.30 22.34
CA TRP A 220 20.20 27.50 22.85
C TRP A 220 20.64 28.78 22.13
N THR A 221 21.95 28.99 21.93
CA THR A 221 22.46 30.16 21.21
C THR A 221 22.01 30.17 19.75
N ASP A 222 21.86 29.00 19.12
CA ASP A 222 21.38 28.89 17.75
C ASP A 222 19.86 29.18 17.63
N ARG A 223 19.05 28.74 18.61
CA ARG A 223 17.64 29.17 18.74
C ARG A 223 17.52 30.70 18.89
N GLN A 224 18.40 31.33 19.69
CA GLN A 224 18.46 32.79 19.83
C GLN A 224 18.83 33.49 18.51
N ARG A 225 19.87 33.03 17.80
CA ARG A 225 20.29 33.56 16.49
C ARG A 225 19.14 33.47 15.46
N ARG A 226 18.41 32.35 15.41
CA ARG A 226 17.24 32.17 14.52
C ARG A 226 16.08 33.11 14.88
N ARG A 227 15.77 33.31 16.17
CA ARG A 227 14.76 34.30 16.62
C ARG A 227 15.13 35.74 16.23
N ARG A 228 16.40 36.15 16.43
CA ARG A 228 16.90 37.49 16.03
C ARG A 228 16.81 37.73 14.52
N ARG A 229 17.17 36.72 13.69
CA ARG A 229 17.01 36.80 12.22
C ARG A 229 15.55 36.97 11.78
N ARG A 230 14.60 36.21 12.36
CA ARG A 230 13.16 36.35 12.06
C ARG A 230 12.63 37.76 12.35
N ARG A 231 12.97 38.36 13.49
CA ARG A 231 12.57 39.75 13.83
C ARG A 231 13.08 40.78 12.79
N ARG A 232 14.34 40.70 12.37
CA ARG A 232 14.91 41.59 11.34
C ARG A 232 14.25 41.42 9.96
N CYS A 233 13.91 40.19 9.55
CA CYS A 233 13.13 39.96 8.32
C CYS A 233 11.71 40.58 8.40
N GLY A 234 11.05 40.50 9.56
CA GLY A 234 9.73 41.10 9.80
C GLY A 234 9.73 42.63 9.67
N GLN A 235 10.66 43.30 10.36
CA GLN A 235 10.82 44.76 10.28
C GLN A 235 11.07 45.25 8.84
N ARG A 236 11.91 44.56 8.07
CA ARG A 236 12.15 44.88 6.65
C ARG A 236 10.88 44.76 5.79
N ARG A 237 10.04 43.73 6.01
CA ARG A 237 8.76 43.60 5.29
C ARG A 237 7.75 44.69 5.66
N ALA A 238 7.71 45.12 6.92
CA ALA A 238 6.87 46.24 7.36
C ALA A 238 7.31 47.59 6.73
N ALA A 239 8.62 47.83 6.63
CA ALA A 239 9.17 49.04 6.03
C ALA A 239 8.84 49.17 4.52
N VAL A 240 8.85 48.07 3.77
CA VAL A 240 8.43 48.06 2.35
C VAL A 240 6.94 48.43 2.22
N ARG A 241 6.06 47.78 2.99
CA ARG A 241 4.61 48.08 2.99
C ARG A 241 4.29 49.54 3.35
N ARG A 242 5.10 50.19 4.20
CA ARG A 242 4.97 51.62 4.51
C ARG A 242 5.45 52.55 3.39
N ARG A 243 6.29 52.09 2.46
CA ARG A 243 6.65 52.84 1.24
C ARG A 243 5.62 52.70 0.13
N GLU A 244 4.94 51.56 0.04
CA GLU A 244 3.89 51.29 -0.95
C GLU A 244 2.58 52.05 -0.68
N ARG A 245 2.36 52.53 0.56
CA ARG A 245 1.16 53.29 0.98
C ARG A 245 1.40 54.81 1.12
N ARG A 246 2.03 55.44 0.12
CA ARG A 246 2.08 56.92 0.00
C ARG A 246 1.36 57.38 -1.28
N PRO A 247 0.10 57.83 -1.21
CA PRO A 247 -0.56 58.52 -2.33
C PRO A 247 0.00 59.95 -2.45
N GLY A 248 0.27 60.42 -3.67
CA GLY A 248 0.71 61.80 -3.87
C GLY A 248 1.20 62.13 -5.28
N ARG A 249 0.43 63.00 -5.97
CA ARG A 249 0.83 63.82 -7.14
C ARG A 249 1.38 63.05 -8.36
N GLY A 250 0.51 62.79 -9.33
CA GLY A 250 0.92 62.33 -10.66
C GLY A 250 1.49 63.46 -11.53
N ARG A 251 2.20 63.09 -12.60
CA ARG A 251 2.48 63.97 -13.75
C ARG A 251 2.34 63.15 -15.03
N TRP A 252 1.57 63.64 -15.99
CA TRP A 252 1.31 62.95 -17.26
C TRP A 252 2.59 62.82 -18.09
N LEU A 253 2.79 61.66 -18.73
CA LEU A 253 3.84 61.43 -19.73
C LEU A 253 3.30 60.56 -20.89
N ALA A 254 3.60 60.98 -22.11
CA ALA A 254 2.92 60.57 -23.34
C ALA A 254 3.12 59.08 -23.76
N PRO A 255 2.18 58.49 -24.54
CA PRO A 255 2.11 57.05 -24.78
C PRO A 255 3.12 56.46 -25.79
N ARG A 256 4.36 56.96 -25.86
CA ARG A 256 5.42 56.41 -26.75
C ARG A 256 6.59 55.67 -26.07
N GLN A 257 6.74 55.72 -24.73
CA GLN A 257 7.87 55.05 -24.04
C GLN A 257 7.64 53.58 -23.62
N ARG A 258 6.40 53.05 -23.68
CA ARG A 258 6.09 51.69 -23.15
C ARG A 258 6.71 50.51 -23.92
N ARG A 259 7.16 50.68 -25.18
CA ARG A 259 7.68 49.58 -26.00
C ARG A 259 9.16 49.22 -25.74
N ARG A 260 10.02 50.16 -25.29
CA ARG A 260 11.46 49.89 -25.05
C ARG A 260 11.74 49.08 -23.77
N TRP A 261 10.91 49.25 -22.73
CA TRP A 261 11.06 48.53 -21.46
C TRP A 261 10.75 47.03 -21.52
N ARG A 262 9.83 46.58 -22.39
CA ARG A 262 9.48 45.15 -22.49
C ARG A 262 10.62 44.30 -23.07
N ARG A 263 11.41 44.80 -24.03
CA ARG A 263 12.55 44.05 -24.61
C ARG A 263 13.67 43.78 -23.58
N ARG A 264 13.96 44.72 -22.65
CA ARG A 264 15.00 44.51 -21.60
C ARG A 264 14.63 43.46 -20.53
N ARG A 265 13.35 43.10 -20.35
CA ARG A 265 12.96 41.99 -19.45
C ARG A 265 13.01 40.60 -20.10
N ALA A 266 12.99 40.51 -21.44
CA ALA A 266 13.11 39.23 -22.14
C ALA A 266 14.56 38.68 -22.12
N GLY A 267 15.55 39.53 -22.44
CA GLY A 267 16.96 39.11 -22.54
C GLY A 267 17.51 38.44 -21.27
N ARG A 268 17.12 38.91 -20.08
CA ARG A 268 17.58 38.33 -18.80
C ARG A 268 16.91 37.00 -18.41
N ARG A 269 16.00 36.43 -19.23
CA ARG A 269 15.40 35.10 -18.98
C ARG A 269 16.10 33.95 -19.73
N ARG A 270 16.75 34.18 -20.88
CA ARG A 270 17.50 33.11 -21.59
C ARG A 270 18.83 32.77 -20.90
N SER A 271 19.56 33.76 -20.37
CA SER A 271 20.86 33.56 -19.71
C SER A 271 20.84 32.78 -18.39
N ARG A 272 19.67 32.34 -17.91
CA ARG A 272 19.52 31.56 -16.67
C ARG A 272 19.16 30.08 -16.88
N TRP A 273 19.14 29.63 -18.14
CA TRP A 273 18.90 28.23 -18.52
C TRP A 273 20.14 27.49 -19.05
N VAL A 274 21.27 28.20 -19.26
CA VAL A 274 22.52 27.64 -19.84
C VAL A 274 23.64 27.53 -18.78
N ARG A 275 23.29 27.41 -17.50
CA ARG A 275 24.24 27.13 -16.40
C ARG A 275 23.50 26.50 -15.21
N GLY A 276 23.07 25.26 -15.39
CA GLY A 276 22.22 24.58 -14.41
C GLY A 276 21.79 23.14 -14.74
N ASN A 277 22.47 22.44 -15.64
CA ASN A 277 22.41 20.98 -15.73
C ASN A 277 23.71 20.44 -16.34
N GLY A 278 24.50 19.77 -15.51
CA GLY A 278 25.76 19.13 -15.89
C GLY A 278 26.08 18.10 -14.81
N GLY A 279 26.01 16.82 -15.16
CA GLY A 279 26.08 15.69 -14.23
C GLY A 279 25.31 14.50 -14.78
N ASN A 280 26.05 13.52 -15.30
CA ASN A 280 25.66 12.18 -15.74
C ASN A 280 24.31 12.00 -16.46
N ALA A 281 24.40 11.92 -17.80
CA ALA A 281 23.72 10.86 -18.54
C ALA A 281 24.77 9.81 -18.91
N GLY A 282 24.42 8.53 -18.81
CA GLY A 282 25.29 7.43 -19.21
C GLY A 282 24.47 6.25 -19.72
N LEU A 283 24.79 5.79 -20.93
CA LEU A 283 24.40 4.51 -21.54
C LEU A 283 22.90 4.16 -21.54
N PHE A 284 22.23 4.43 -22.67
CA PHE A 284 21.74 3.43 -23.64
C PHE A 284 20.87 4.16 -24.70
N GLY A 285 20.65 3.57 -25.88
CA GLY A 285 19.89 4.26 -26.94
C GLY A 285 19.47 3.38 -28.13
N GLY A 286 18.51 3.90 -28.91
CA GLY A 286 17.87 3.20 -30.04
C GLY A 286 16.76 2.23 -29.63
N THR A 287 15.72 1.95 -30.42
CA THR A 287 15.18 2.60 -31.64
C THR A 287 13.66 2.31 -31.68
N GLY A 288 12.82 3.27 -32.08
CA GLY A 288 12.17 3.21 -33.40
C GLY A 288 10.64 3.11 -33.27
N GLY A 289 9.88 3.40 -34.33
CA GLY A 289 8.40 3.35 -34.33
C GLY A 289 7.74 4.49 -35.12
N THR A 290 6.47 4.32 -35.48
CA THR A 290 5.76 5.11 -36.51
C THR A 290 4.24 5.14 -36.30
N GLY A 291 3.58 6.25 -36.64
CA GLY A 291 2.12 6.41 -36.58
C GLY A 291 1.58 6.76 -35.19
N GLY A 292 0.41 7.39 -35.00
CA GLY A 292 -0.54 7.99 -35.94
C GLY A 292 -1.38 9.08 -35.22
N PRO A 293 -2.24 9.87 -35.91
CA PRO A 293 -2.83 11.09 -35.34
C PRO A 293 -4.18 10.88 -34.63
N ALA A 294 -4.42 11.67 -33.57
CA ALA A 294 -5.74 11.88 -32.98
C ALA A 294 -5.86 13.30 -32.39
N GLU A 295 -7.07 13.81 -32.42
CA GLU A 295 -7.49 15.22 -32.38
C GLU A 295 -7.38 15.91 -30.99
N ALA A 296 -7.53 17.25 -31.00
CA ALA A 296 -7.76 18.06 -29.79
C ALA A 296 -9.23 18.52 -29.77
N PRO A 297 -9.83 18.77 -28.58
CA PRO A 297 -9.66 20.06 -27.91
C PRO A 297 -9.07 19.89 -26.47
N TRP A 298 -9.07 20.84 -25.52
CA TRP A 298 -9.61 22.20 -25.43
C TRP A 298 -8.60 23.16 -24.73
N ARG A 299 -8.97 24.43 -24.50
CA ARG A 299 -8.16 25.43 -23.76
C ARG A 299 -8.82 25.85 -22.44
N ALA A 300 -8.09 25.74 -21.32
CA ALA A 300 -8.40 26.44 -20.07
C ALA A 300 -7.15 27.13 -19.52
N SER A 301 -6.99 28.43 -19.78
CA SER A 301 -5.74 29.17 -19.51
C SER A 301 -5.76 29.95 -18.18
N ALA A 302 -5.25 29.34 -17.10
CA ALA A 302 -4.98 30.03 -15.84
C ALA A 302 -3.53 30.54 -15.79
N GLY A 303 -3.34 31.87 -15.83
CA GLY A 303 -2.01 32.50 -15.84
C GLY A 303 -1.29 32.51 -14.48
N PRO A 304 0.04 32.34 -14.42
CA PRO A 304 0.77 32.19 -13.15
C PRO A 304 0.92 33.51 -12.37
N ALA A 305 0.51 33.51 -11.10
CA ALA A 305 0.68 34.64 -10.19
C ALA A 305 2.16 34.81 -9.75
N VAL A 306 2.95 35.53 -10.54
CA VAL A 306 4.39 35.77 -10.31
C VAL A 306 4.65 36.59 -9.04
N ARG A 307 4.83 35.93 -7.90
CA ARG A 307 5.38 36.57 -6.68
C ARG A 307 6.89 36.78 -6.84
N VAL A 308 7.31 38.04 -6.88
CA VAL A 308 8.74 38.41 -7.01
C VAL A 308 9.46 38.11 -5.69
N ALA A 309 10.27 37.06 -5.67
CA ALA A 309 11.10 36.72 -4.53
C ALA A 309 12.34 37.63 -4.46
N THR A 310 12.50 38.36 -3.35
CA THR A 310 13.79 38.96 -2.97
C THR A 310 14.61 37.94 -2.17
N PRO A 311 15.89 37.71 -2.51
CA PRO A 311 16.72 36.72 -1.84
C PRO A 311 17.08 37.15 -0.40
N GLY A 312 17.11 36.20 0.54
CA GLY A 312 17.71 36.38 1.87
C GLY A 312 16.82 36.17 3.11
N CYS A 313 15.50 35.96 2.97
CA CYS A 313 14.59 35.69 4.11
C CYS A 313 13.61 34.54 3.84
N SER A 314 14.11 33.31 3.74
CA SER A 314 13.28 32.09 3.71
C SER A 314 12.81 31.72 5.12
N ALA A 315 11.52 31.94 5.40
CA ALA A 315 10.84 31.33 6.52
C ALA A 315 10.14 30.06 6.03
N ARG A 316 10.66 28.89 6.39
CA ARG A 316 9.96 27.60 6.20
C ARG A 316 8.75 27.62 7.16
N ALA A 317 7.59 27.97 6.61
CA ALA A 317 6.31 27.70 7.25
C ALA A 317 5.97 26.23 6.98
N VAL A 318 5.59 25.51 8.02
CA VAL A 318 4.90 24.23 7.87
C VAL A 318 3.44 24.57 7.71
N ALA A 319 2.84 24.17 6.59
CA ALA A 319 1.41 24.05 6.47
C ALA A 319 1.09 22.57 6.64
N VAL A 320 0.40 22.22 7.73
CA VAL A 320 -0.35 20.97 7.78
C VAL A 320 -1.60 21.21 6.95
N ALA A 321 -1.86 20.35 5.98
CA ALA A 321 -3.09 20.35 5.21
C ALA A 321 -3.90 19.12 5.62
N SER A 322 -4.79 19.30 6.59
CA SER A 322 -5.83 18.33 6.92
C SER A 322 -6.94 18.43 5.89
N ALA A 323 -7.03 17.45 4.99
CA ALA A 323 -8.12 17.30 4.05
C ALA A 323 -9.05 16.18 4.52
N GLY A 324 -9.90 16.50 5.50
CA GLY A 324 -11.10 15.69 5.78
C GLY A 324 -12.18 16.05 4.76
N TRP A 325 -12.81 15.04 4.18
CA TRP A 325 -14.06 15.17 3.43
C TRP A 325 -15.11 14.42 4.25
N ASP A 326 -15.99 15.15 4.91
CA ASP A 326 -17.11 14.55 5.64
C ASP A 326 -18.20 14.10 4.65
N LEU A 327 -18.79 12.93 4.91
CA LEU A 327 -19.88 12.38 4.10
C LEU A 327 -21.21 13.05 4.46
N PRO A 328 -22.16 13.20 3.50
CA PRO A 328 -23.55 13.39 3.84
C PRO A 328 -24.10 12.11 4.49
N ALA A 329 -24.72 12.24 5.66
CA ALA A 329 -25.45 11.12 6.26
C ALA A 329 -26.74 10.83 5.48
N ALA A 330 -27.09 9.56 5.35
CA ALA A 330 -28.38 9.15 4.82
C ALA A 330 -29.44 9.23 5.92
N ASP A 331 -30.56 9.90 5.62
CA ASP A 331 -31.71 10.03 6.52
C ASP A 331 -32.89 9.25 5.91
N SER A 332 -33.26 8.13 6.53
CA SER A 332 -34.41 7.31 6.13
C SER A 332 -34.84 6.39 7.27
N ALA A 333 -35.67 6.90 8.17
CA ALA A 333 -36.34 6.09 9.19
C ALA A 333 -37.39 5.16 8.55
N GLY A 334 -37.28 3.85 8.80
CA GLY A 334 -38.31 2.85 8.50
C GLY A 334 -39.06 2.43 9.78
N PRO A 335 -40.35 2.04 9.70
CA PRO A 335 -41.19 1.80 10.87
C PRO A 335 -40.91 0.46 11.59
N ALA A 336 -41.44 0.33 12.79
CA ALA A 336 -41.24 -0.84 13.66
C ALA A 336 -41.86 -2.13 13.08
N ALA A 337 -41.14 -3.24 13.26
CA ALA A 337 -41.68 -4.59 13.06
C ALA A 337 -42.35 -5.07 14.36
N THR A 338 -43.59 -5.55 14.24
CA THR A 338 -44.42 -6.01 15.37
C THR A 338 -43.93 -7.36 15.90
N ALA A 339 -43.83 -7.51 17.22
CA ALA A 339 -43.68 -8.83 17.83
C ALA A 339 -45.03 -9.58 17.81
N VAL A 340 -45.04 -10.80 17.29
CA VAL A 340 -46.16 -11.75 17.39
C VAL A 340 -45.60 -13.08 17.89
N ALA A 341 -46.25 -13.63 18.92
CA ALA A 341 -45.99 -14.96 19.44
C ALA A 341 -47.16 -15.90 19.11
N ALA A 342 -47.00 -17.18 19.45
CA ALA A 342 -47.95 -18.29 19.24
C ALA A 342 -48.06 -18.85 17.80
N ALA A 343 -47.33 -19.93 17.57
CA ALA A 343 -47.93 -21.26 17.41
C ALA A 343 -46.99 -22.29 18.07
#